data_AF-A0A8X8BUN3-F1
#
_entry.id   AF-A0A8X8BUN3-F1
#
_cell.length_a   1.000
_cell.length_b   1.000
_cell.length_c   1.000
_cell.angle_alpha   90.00
_cell.angle_beta   90.00
_cell.angle_gamma   90.00
#
_symmetry.space_group_name_H-M   'P 1'
#
loop_
_entity.id
_entity.type
_entity.pdbx_description
1 polymer ?
#
loop_
_entity_poly.entity_id
_entity_poly.type
_entity_poly.pdbx_seq_one_letter_code
_entity_poly.pdbx_strand_id
1 'polypeptide(L)'
;MATFKQMKDKRQLLLIPITMYSGFEQGFLAGDYTKSYVTCALGIDYVGYVMICFAATNSLCSLAFGRLSQYTGRIALFVLAAFTNLACIISLLTWKPHPDEFPVFFVFPALWGLADAIWQTQTNGK
;
A
#
# COMPACT_ATOMS: atom_id res chain seq x y z
N MET A 1 7.84 30.43 -12.83
CA MET A 1 8.09 30.78 -11.41
C MET A 1 6.97 30.37 -10.44
N ALA A 2 5.77 29.99 -10.90
CA ALA A 2 4.70 29.49 -10.02
C ALA A 2 5.05 28.15 -9.33
N THR A 3 5.70 27.22 -10.05
CA THR A 3 6.12 25.90 -9.52
C THR A 3 7.13 26.01 -8.37
N PHE A 4 8.12 26.91 -8.49
CA PHE A 4 9.09 27.16 -7.42
C PHE A 4 8.48 27.83 -6.18
N LYS A 5 7.41 28.62 -6.36
CA LYS A 5 6.67 29.24 -5.25
C LYS A 5 5.81 28.20 -4.52
N GLN A 6 5.25 27.24 -5.26
CA GLN A 6 4.49 26.11 -4.72
C GLN A 6 5.38 25.15 -3.90
N MET A 7 6.63 24.91 -4.33
CA MET A 7 7.59 24.10 -3.56
C MET A 7 7.94 24.69 -2.18
N LYS A 8 7.67 25.98 -1.96
CA LYS A 8 7.85 26.64 -0.66
C LYS A 8 6.67 26.41 0.29
N ASP A 9 5.57 25.85 -0.21
CA ASP A 9 4.42 25.48 0.58
C ASP A 9 4.72 24.20 1.38
N LYS A 10 4.61 24.29 2.71
CA LYS A 10 4.90 23.19 3.63
C LYS A 10 4.06 21.95 3.32
N ARG A 11 2.87 22.12 2.74
CA ARG A 11 1.99 21.01 2.34
C ARG A 11 2.59 20.19 1.19
N GLN A 12 3.17 20.84 0.18
CA GLN A 12 3.85 20.11 -0.89
C GLN A 12 5.11 19.41 -0.39
N LEU A 13 5.86 20.04 0.52
CA LEU A 13 7.06 19.43 1.08
C LEU A 13 6.74 18.15 1.89
N LEU A 14 5.58 18.09 2.55
CA LEU A 14 5.10 16.91 3.28
C LEU A 14 4.51 15.83 2.34
N LEU A 15 4.00 16.20 1.17
CA LEU A 15 3.49 15.24 0.19
C LEU A 15 4.62 14.44 -0.47
N ILE A 16 5.76 15.08 -0.75
CA ILE A 16 6.94 14.44 -1.35
C ILE A 16 7.36 13.15 -0.62
N PRO A 17 7.63 13.15 0.70
CA PRO A 17 8.03 11.93 1.41
C PRO A 17 6.92 10.87 1.45
N ILE A 18 5.64 11.27 1.51
CA ILE A 18 4.52 10.33 1.47
C ILE A 18 4.44 9.64 0.11
N THR A 19 4.58 10.40 -0.98
CA THR A 19 4.60 9.84 -2.34
C THR A 19 5.82 8.95 -2.59
N MET A 20 7.00 9.31 -2.05
CA MET A 20 8.18 8.46 -2.13
C MET A 20 7.98 7.15 -1.36
N TYR A 21 7.35 7.20 -0.18
CA TYR A 21 7.04 6.02 0.61
C TYR A 21 6.08 5.07 -0.12
N SER A 22 4.98 5.57 -0.69
CA SER A 22 4.05 4.74 -1.50
C SER A 22 4.75 4.12 -2.73
N GLY A 23 5.64 4.86 -3.40
CA GLY A 23 6.45 4.30 -4.49
C GLY A 23 7.40 3.18 -4.03
N PHE A 24 8.04 3.36 -2.86
CA PHE A 24 8.89 2.33 -2.28
C PHE A 24 8.10 1.08 -1.89
N GLU A 25 6.90 1.28 -1.34
CA GLU A 25 5.95 0.23 -0.97
C GLU A 25 5.57 -0.65 -2.17
N GLN A 26 5.18 -0.02 -3.29
CA GLN A 26 4.85 -0.72 -4.54
C GLN A 26 6.08 -1.45 -5.11
N GLY A 27 7.27 -0.84 -5.03
CA GLY A 27 8.53 -1.45 -5.46
C GLY A 27 8.90 -2.69 -4.63
N PHE A 28 8.75 -2.62 -3.31
CA PHE A 28 8.98 -3.75 -2.41
C PHE A 28 8.00 -4.91 -2.71
N LEU A 29 6.72 -4.60 -2.93
CA LEU A 29 5.73 -5.63 -3.24
C LEU A 29 6.01 -6.30 -4.60
N ALA A 30 6.28 -5.51 -5.64
CA ALA A 30 6.54 -6.02 -7.00
C ALA A 30 7.89 -6.73 -7.13
N GLY A 31 8.91 -6.27 -6.42
CA GLY A 31 10.26 -6.84 -6.46
C GLY A 31 10.46 -7.94 -5.42
N ASP A 32 10.68 -7.53 -4.17
CA ASP A 32 11.16 -8.42 -3.11
C ASP A 32 10.10 -9.40 -2.62
N TYR A 33 8.86 -8.94 -2.38
CA TYR A 33 7.78 -9.81 -1.89
C TYR A 33 7.45 -10.91 -2.91
N THR A 34 7.23 -10.49 -4.15
CA THR A 34 6.87 -11.38 -5.26
C THR A 34 7.98 -12.40 -5.57
N LYS A 35 9.25 -11.97 -5.56
CA LYS A 35 10.39 -12.85 -5.85
C LYS A 35 10.73 -13.78 -4.68
N SER A 36 10.78 -13.25 -3.46
CA SER A 36 11.30 -13.99 -2.30
C SER A 36 10.23 -14.82 -1.59
N TYR A 37 8.97 -14.39 -1.58
CA TYR A 37 7.88 -15.08 -0.87
C TYR A 37 6.99 -15.84 -1.85
N VAL A 38 6.39 -15.16 -2.84
CA VAL A 38 5.42 -15.78 -3.75
C VAL A 38 6.09 -16.79 -4.67
N THR A 39 7.16 -16.41 -5.36
CA THR A 39 7.84 -17.30 -6.30
C THR A 39 8.50 -18.50 -5.61
N CYS A 40 9.04 -18.32 -4.40
CA CYS A 40 9.72 -19.39 -3.67
C CYS A 40 8.75 -20.43 -3.08
N ALA A 41 7.57 -20.01 -2.62
CA ALA A 41 6.60 -20.89 -1.98
C ALA A 41 5.51 -21.44 -2.93
N LEU A 42 5.04 -20.62 -3.87
CA LEU A 42 3.89 -20.91 -4.75
C LEU A 42 4.27 -21.05 -6.22
N GLY A 43 5.38 -20.44 -6.64
CA GLY A 43 5.83 -20.40 -8.04
C GLY A 43 5.44 -19.12 -8.79
N ILE A 44 6.02 -18.95 -9.98
CA ILE A 44 5.90 -17.72 -10.79
C ILE A 44 4.47 -17.50 -11.29
N ASP A 45 3.71 -18.57 -11.51
CA ASP A 45 2.35 -18.49 -12.06
C ASP A 45 1.38 -17.72 -11.14
N TYR A 46 1.64 -17.74 -9.82
CA TYR A 46 0.80 -17.09 -8.81
C TYR A 46 1.09 -15.60 -8.61
N VAL A 47 2.19 -15.10 -9.17
CA VAL A 47 2.59 -13.69 -9.09
C VAL A 47 1.51 -12.78 -9.67
N GLY A 48 0.97 -13.14 -10.84
CA GLY A 48 -0.09 -12.37 -11.50
C GLY A 48 -1.36 -12.29 -10.65
N TYR A 49 -1.77 -13.40 -10.05
CA TYR A 49 -2.97 -13.47 -9.20
C TYR A 49 -2.83 -12.60 -7.94
N VAL A 50 -1.66 -12.60 -7.32
CA VAL A 50 -1.34 -11.73 -6.18
C VAL A 50 -1.44 -10.25 -6.55
N MET A 51 -0.89 -9.86 -7.71
CA MET A 51 -0.94 -8.48 -8.19
C MET A 51 -2.37 -8.05 -8.59
N ILE A 52 -3.17 -8.96 -9.14
CA ILE A 52 -4.59 -8.69 -9.40
C ILE A 52 -5.34 -8.46 -8.08
N CYS A 53 -5.06 -9.24 -7.04
CA CYS A 53 -5.66 -9.06 -5.72
C CYS A 53 -5.30 -7.70 -5.11
N PHE A 54 -4.02 -7.31 -5.20
CA PHE A 54 -3.55 -5.97 -4.82
C PHE A 54 -4.33 -4.88 -5.59
N ALA A 55 -4.37 -4.96 -6.92
CA ALA A 55 -5.01 -3.95 -7.76
C ALA A 55 -6.53 -3.85 -7.53
N ALA A 56 -7.21 -4.99 -7.37
CA ALA A 56 -8.63 -5.06 -7.08
C ALA A 56 -8.94 -4.42 -5.72
N THR A 57 -8.16 -4.77 -4.69
CA THR A 57 -8.33 -4.21 -3.34
C THR A 57 -8.04 -2.72 -3.35
N ASN A 58 -6.95 -2.28 -3.99
CA ASN A 58 -6.61 -0.87 -4.12
C ASN A 58 -7.73 -0.07 -4.80
N SER A 59 -8.28 -0.59 -5.89
CA SER A 59 -9.36 0.07 -6.65
C SER A 59 -10.64 0.18 -5.81
N LEU A 60 -11.06 -0.92 -5.16
CA LEU A 60 -12.25 -0.94 -4.32
C LEU A 60 -12.10 -0.01 -3.11
N CYS A 61 -10.94 -0.08 -2.46
CA CYS A 61 -10.60 0.77 -1.32
C CYS A 61 -10.55 2.25 -1.69
N SER A 62 -9.99 2.59 -2.85
CA SER A 62 -9.93 3.99 -3.31
C SER A 62 -11.32 4.60 -3.47
N LEU A 63 -12.29 3.83 -3.99
CA LEU A 63 -13.69 4.26 -4.08
C LEU A 63 -14.32 4.43 -2.68
N ALA A 64 -14.10 3.45 -1.79
CA ALA A 64 -14.67 3.46 -0.44
C ALA A 64 -14.08 4.61 0.40
N PHE A 65 -12.75 4.74 0.46
CA PHE A 65 -12.06 5.76 1.23
C PHE A 65 -12.26 7.18 0.68
N GLY A 66 -12.51 7.31 -0.62
CA GLY A 66 -12.96 8.58 -1.21
C GLY A 66 -14.21 9.12 -0.51
N ARG A 67 -15.22 8.27 -0.29
CA ARG A 67 -16.45 8.64 0.42
C ARG A 67 -16.25 8.68 1.93
N LEU A 68 -15.50 7.74 2.50
CA LEU A 68 -15.31 7.62 3.95
C LEU A 68 -14.47 8.77 4.53
N SER A 69 -13.58 9.37 3.74
CA SER A 69 -12.80 10.55 4.15
C SER A 69 -13.66 11.74 4.55
N GLN A 70 -14.87 11.85 4.01
CA GLN A 70 -15.81 12.93 4.30
C GLN A 70 -16.41 12.82 5.71
N TYR A 71 -16.45 11.60 6.28
CA TYR A 71 -17.08 11.33 7.58
C TYR A 71 -16.06 11.17 8.71
N THR A 72 -14.89 10.60 8.45
CA THR A 72 -13.95 10.12 9.49
C THR A 72 -12.74 11.02 9.70
N GLY A 73 -12.48 11.94 8.76
CA GLY A 73 -11.31 12.83 8.79
C GLY A 73 -10.02 12.18 8.25
N ARG A 74 -9.14 13.01 7.68
CA ARG A 74 -7.93 12.58 6.95
C ARG A 74 -6.89 11.88 7.82
N ILE A 75 -6.71 12.37 9.05
CA ILE A 75 -5.64 11.92 9.95
C ILE A 75 -5.88 10.48 10.40
N ALA A 76 -7.12 10.12 10.75
CA ALA A 76 -7.47 8.77 11.17
C ALA A 76 -7.17 7.73 10.07
N LEU A 77 -7.45 8.06 8.82
CA LEU A 77 -7.15 7.20 7.68
C LEU A 77 -5.64 7.02 7.49
N PHE A 78 -4.85 8.10 7.58
CA PHE A 78 -3.38 7.98 7.51
C PHE A 78 -2.79 7.13 8.63
N VAL A 79 -3.31 7.25 9.86
CA VAL A 79 -2.89 6.39 10.99
C VAL A 79 -3.25 4.94 10.72
N LEU A 80 -4.45 4.67 10.19
CA LEU A 80 -4.86 3.31 9.80
C LEU A 80 -3.90 2.72 8.76
N ALA A 81 -3.57 3.45 7.70
CA ALA A 81 -2.65 3.00 6.66
C ALA A 81 -1.24 2.73 7.21
N ALA A 82 -0.72 3.64 8.04
CA ALA A 82 0.58 3.46 8.69
C ALA A 82 0.60 2.21 9.59
N PHE A 83 -0.46 2.00 10.38
CA PHE A 83 -0.56 0.84 11.26
C PHE A 83 -0.66 -0.46 10.46
N THR A 84 -1.46 -0.50 9.41
CA THR A 84 -1.58 -1.68 8.52
C THR A 84 -0.25 -2.02 7.88
N ASN A 85 0.47 -1.03 7.32
CA ASN A 85 1.79 -1.26 6.74
C ASN A 85 2.80 -1.73 7.77
N LEU A 86 2.84 -1.11 8.95
CA LEU A 86 3.74 -1.52 10.03
C LEU A 86 3.46 -2.96 10.47
N ALA A 87 2.19 -3.31 10.65
CA ALA A 87 1.76 -4.66 11.02
C ALA A 87 2.14 -5.68 9.93
N CYS A 88 1.96 -5.35 8.65
CA CYS A 88 2.39 -6.19 7.53
C CYS A 88 3.91 -6.39 7.51
N ILE A 89 4.70 -5.34 7.70
CA ILE A 89 6.18 -5.42 7.74
C ILE A 89 6.63 -6.28 8.91
N ILE A 90 6.10 -6.05 10.11
CA ILE A 90 6.44 -6.87 11.30
C ILE A 90 6.08 -8.34 11.05
N SER A 91 4.88 -8.59 10.50
CA SER A 91 4.43 -9.94 10.19
C SER A 91 5.37 -10.63 9.20
N LEU A 92 5.75 -9.97 8.09
CA LEU A 92 6.72 -10.51 7.13
C LEU A 92 8.10 -10.77 7.75
N LEU A 93 8.55 -9.95 8.70
CA LEU A 93 9.83 -10.15 9.38
C LEU A 93 9.81 -11.36 10.33
N THR A 94 8.68 -11.62 10.98
CA THR A 94 8.53 -12.75 11.92
C THR A 94 8.07 -14.04 11.24
N TRP A 95 7.44 -13.96 10.07
CA TRP A 95 6.81 -15.08 9.41
C TRP A 95 7.80 -15.80 8.48
N LYS A 96 7.86 -17.13 8.61
CA LYS A 96 8.63 -17.98 7.71
C LYS A 96 7.65 -18.59 6.71
N PRO A 97 7.82 -18.38 5.39
CA PRO A 97 6.83 -18.81 4.40
C PRO A 97 6.68 -20.33 4.42
N HIS A 98 5.46 -20.81 4.66
CA HIS A 98 5.09 -22.22 4.60
C HIS A 98 4.01 -22.43 3.52
N PRO A 99 4.16 -23.43 2.63
CA PRO A 99 3.26 -23.62 1.50
C PRO A 99 1.81 -24.02 1.89
N ASP A 100 1.59 -24.50 3.12
CA ASP A 100 0.24 -24.80 3.62
C ASP A 100 -0.59 -23.54 3.94
N GLU A 101 0.04 -22.37 4.02
CA GLU A 101 -0.63 -21.09 4.33
C GLU A 101 -0.94 -20.27 3.06
N PHE A 102 -1.46 -20.93 2.02
CA PHE A 102 -1.87 -20.33 0.75
C PHE A 102 -2.64 -18.99 0.86
N PRO A 103 -3.67 -18.83 1.73
CA PRO A 103 -4.43 -17.57 1.79
C PRO A 103 -3.60 -16.39 2.31
N VAL A 104 -2.58 -16.63 3.12
CA VAL A 104 -1.75 -15.57 3.73
C VAL A 104 -1.00 -14.79 2.64
N PHE A 105 -0.61 -15.46 1.55
CA PHE A 105 0.04 -14.84 0.40
C PHE A 105 -0.84 -13.83 -0.34
N PHE A 106 -2.17 -13.92 -0.23
CA PHE A 106 -3.13 -12.98 -0.82
C PHE A 106 -3.58 -11.90 0.18
N VAL A 107 -3.56 -12.20 1.48
CA VAL A 107 -3.93 -11.24 2.53
C VAL A 107 -2.93 -10.08 2.59
N PHE A 108 -1.63 -10.37 2.55
CA PHE A 108 -0.60 -9.31 2.53
C PHE A 108 -0.77 -8.30 1.39
N PRO A 109 -0.82 -8.70 0.10
CA PRO A 109 -1.02 -7.77 -1.01
C PRO A 109 -2.39 -7.08 -0.96
N ALA A 110 -3.44 -7.70 -0.42
CA ALA A 110 -4.71 -7.02 -0.21
C ALA A 110 -4.59 -5.89 0.84
N LEU A 111 -3.96 -6.16 1.99
CA LEU A 111 -3.71 -5.16 3.04
C LEU A 111 -2.78 -4.04 2.56
N TRP A 112 -1.75 -4.39 1.78
CA TRP A 112 -0.88 -3.43 1.11
C TRP A 112 -1.65 -2.55 0.13
N GLY A 113 -2.53 -3.15 -0.69
CA GLY A 113 -3.40 -2.41 -1.61
C GLY A 113 -4.38 -1.48 -0.89
N LEU A 114 -4.85 -1.87 0.29
CA LEU A 114 -5.69 -1.01 1.14
C LEU A 114 -4.91 0.19 1.68
N ALA A 115 -3.67 -0.01 2.14
CA ALA A 115 -2.82 1.08 2.62
C ALA A 115 -2.44 2.05 1.51
N ASP A 116 -2.00 1.54 0.34
CA ASP A 116 -1.68 2.33 -0.85
C ASP A 116 -2.89 3.15 -1.33
N ALA A 117 -4.09 2.57 -1.34
CA ALA A 117 -5.31 3.29 -1.67
C ALA A 117 -5.53 4.49 -0.76
N ILE A 118 -5.27 4.34 0.55
CA ILE A 118 -5.40 5.43 1.51
C ILE A 118 -4.34 6.50 1.24
N TRP A 119 -3.08 6.13 1.05
CA TRP A 119 -2.01 7.09 0.75
C TRP A 119 -2.34 7.91 -0.50
N GLN A 120 -2.76 7.26 -1.59
CA GLN A 120 -3.09 7.95 -2.84
C GLN A 120 -4.38 8.78 -2.73
N THR A 121 -5.45 8.22 -2.15
CA THR A 121 -6.74 8.91 -2.08
C THR A 121 -6.69 10.11 -1.12
N GLN A 122 -5.99 9.99 0.00
CA GLN A 122 -5.87 11.09 0.96
C GLN A 122 -4.86 12.17 0.54
N THR A 123 -3.85 11.83 -0.27
CA THR A 123 -2.94 12.85 -0.82
C THR A 123 -3.57 13.60 -1.99
N ASN A 124 -4.37 12.93 -2.81
CA ASN A 124 -5.04 13.51 -3.98
C ASN A 124 -6.46 14.05 -3.69
N GLY A 125 -7.00 13.80 -2.49
CA GLY A 125 -8.28 14.36 -2.08
C GLY A 125 -8.25 15.89 -2.10
N LYS A 126 -9.36 16.52 -2.50
CA LYS A 126 -9.55 17.96 -2.34
C LYS A 126 -9.76 18.33 -0.88
#